data_AF-A0A0M3HLP8-F1
#
_entry.id   AF-A0A0M3HLP8-F1
#
_cell.length_a   1.000
_cell.length_b   1.000
_cell.length_c   1.000
_cell.angle_alpha   90.00
_cell.angle_beta   90.00
_cell.angle_gamma   90.00
#
_symmetry.space_group_name_H-M   'P 1'
#
loop_
_entity.id
_entity.type
_entity.pdbx_description
1 polymer ?
#
loop_
_entity_poly.entity_id
_entity_poly.type
_entity_poly.pdbx_seq_one_letter_code
_entity_poly.pdbx_strand_id
1 'polypeptide(L)'
;MAPSQVKSDYQLVEYAGALLRNFGPQRVATDVPWRIFTATLSTAVDWPTDPVKIMHFLRERSASFVAVDGILFWLNSDVHRDLLAAQILRLPQ
;
A
#
# COMPACT_ATOMS: atom_id res chain seq x y z
N MET A 1 -7.43 24.68 -9.31
CA MET A 1 -7.14 23.34 -9.89
C MET A 1 -7.75 22.30 -8.97
N ALA A 2 -8.65 21.45 -9.45
CA ALA A 2 -9.08 20.30 -8.67
C ALA A 2 -7.87 19.38 -8.44
N PRO A 3 -7.69 18.79 -7.24
CA PRO A 3 -6.58 17.88 -6.99
C PRO A 3 -6.56 16.78 -8.06
N SER A 4 -5.38 16.46 -8.58
CA SER A 4 -5.18 15.43 -9.60
C SER A 4 -5.71 14.10 -9.07
N GLN A 5 -6.94 13.75 -9.46
CA GLN A 5 -7.56 12.50 -9.06
C GLN A 5 -6.76 11.33 -9.64
N VAL A 6 -6.56 10.29 -8.83
CA VAL A 6 -6.07 8.98 -9.30
C VAL A 6 -7.14 8.39 -10.22
N LYS A 7 -6.78 8.16 -11.50
CA LYS A 7 -7.72 7.78 -12.57
C LYS A 7 -7.40 6.43 -13.22
N SER A 8 -6.33 5.74 -12.81
CA SER A 8 -5.95 4.44 -13.35
C SER A 8 -5.23 3.56 -12.34
N ASP A 9 -5.25 2.24 -12.59
CA ASP A 9 -4.55 1.23 -11.77
C ASP A 9 -3.05 1.55 -11.68
N TYR A 10 -2.45 1.99 -12.79
CA TYR A 10 -1.04 2.39 -12.83
C TYR A 10 -0.74 3.56 -11.89
N GLN A 11 -1.57 4.62 -11.92
CA GLN A 11 -1.40 5.76 -11.01
C GLN A 11 -1.59 5.32 -9.56
N LEU A 12 -2.57 4.46 -9.28
CA LEU A 12 -2.80 3.94 -7.95
C LEU A 12 -1.58 3.20 -7.40
N VAL A 13 -0.96 2.35 -8.22
CA VAL A 13 0.29 1.63 -7.90
C VAL A 13 1.43 2.61 -7.62
N GLU A 14 1.65 3.60 -8.48
CA GLU A 14 2.71 4.59 -8.31
C GLU A 14 2.53 5.42 -7.03
N TYR A 15 1.31 5.89 -6.75
CA TYR A 15 1.04 6.66 -5.53
C TYR A 15 1.18 5.82 -4.26
N ALA A 16 0.75 4.55 -4.28
CA ALA A 16 0.96 3.65 -3.16
C ALA A 16 2.46 3.39 -2.91
N GLY A 17 3.24 3.18 -3.98
CA GLY A 17 4.70 3.06 -3.89
C GLY A 17 5.34 4.32 -3.31
N ALA A 18 4.93 5.51 -3.78
CA ALA A 18 5.40 6.78 -3.25
C ALA A 18 5.05 6.98 -1.77
N LEU A 19 3.86 6.58 -1.34
CA LEU A 19 3.47 6.62 0.07
C LEU A 19 4.40 5.74 0.92
N LEU A 20 4.59 4.49 0.52
CA LEU A 20 5.45 3.54 1.24
C LEU A 20 6.93 3.97 1.23
N ARG A 21 7.39 4.65 0.17
CA ARG A 21 8.72 5.25 0.13
C ARG A 21 8.89 6.35 1.17
N ASN A 22 7.86 7.17 1.42
CA ASN A 22 7.94 8.30 2.34
C ASN A 22 7.66 7.93 3.81
N PHE A 23 6.75 6.99 4.05
CA PHE A 23 6.28 6.64 5.39
C PHE A 23 6.75 5.26 5.88
N GLY A 24 7.50 4.52 5.05
CA GLY A 24 7.91 3.16 5.37
C GLY A 24 6.79 2.13 5.18
N PRO A 25 6.98 0.89 5.65
CA PRO A 25 5.93 -0.13 5.67
C PRO A 25 4.71 0.36 6.45
N GLN A 26 3.51 -0.09 6.09
CA GLN A 26 2.27 0.40 6.70
C GLN A 26 1.40 -0.75 7.20
N ARG A 27 0.99 -0.71 8.47
CA ARG A 27 -0.09 -1.56 8.99
C ARG A 27 -1.41 -1.10 8.39
N VAL A 28 -1.95 -1.88 7.47
CA VAL A 28 -3.06 -1.45 6.60
C VAL A 28 -4.33 -1.07 7.36
N ALA A 29 -4.60 -1.69 8.51
CA ALA A 29 -5.82 -1.43 9.26
C ALA A 29 -5.72 -0.20 10.17
N THR A 30 -4.51 0.20 10.56
CA THR A 30 -4.31 1.16 11.66
C THR A 30 -3.57 2.41 11.25
N ASP A 31 -2.61 2.31 10.33
CA ASP A 31 -1.70 3.40 10.06
C ASP A 31 -2.39 4.53 9.29
N VAL A 32 -2.25 5.72 9.85
CA VAL A 32 -2.96 6.91 9.38
C VAL A 32 -2.62 7.28 7.92
N PRO A 33 -1.35 7.27 7.47
CA PRO A 33 -1.04 7.64 6.08
C PRO A 33 -1.77 6.76 5.07
N TRP A 34 -1.77 5.45 5.28
CA TRP A 34 -2.49 4.51 4.41
C TRP A 34 -4.01 4.71 4.43
N ARG A 35 -4.59 4.94 5.61
CA ARG A 35 -6.03 5.19 5.75
C ARG A 35 -6.45 6.50 5.08
N ILE A 36 -5.64 7.55 5.19
CA ILE A 36 -5.90 8.81 4.50
C ILE A 36 -5.83 8.59 2.98
N PHE A 37 -4.77 7.93 2.49
CA PHE A 37 -4.61 7.63 1.07
C PHE A 37 -5.86 6.96 0.50
N THR A 38 -6.30 5.87 1.13
CA THR A 38 -7.47 5.10 0.69
C THR A 38 -8.78 5.88 0.78
N ALA A 39 -8.96 6.70 1.82
CA ALA A 39 -10.13 7.57 1.95
C ALA A 39 -10.16 8.73 0.93
N THR A 40 -9.01 9.12 0.39
CA THR A 40 -8.87 10.20 -0.59
C THR A 40 -8.93 9.74 -2.04
N LEU A 41 -8.98 8.43 -2.29
CA LEU A 41 -9.14 7.89 -3.65
C LEU A 41 -10.44 8.40 -4.25
N SER A 42 -10.40 8.75 -5.53
CA SER A 42 -11.57 9.30 -6.21
C SER A 42 -12.70 8.28 -6.22
N THR A 43 -13.91 8.71 -5.88
CA THR A 43 -15.14 7.91 -6.01
C THR A 43 -15.63 7.81 -7.46
N ALA A 44 -15.04 8.56 -8.39
CA ALA A 44 -15.38 8.49 -9.82
C ALA A 44 -14.86 7.20 -10.49
N VAL A 45 -13.92 6.53 -9.83
CA VAL A 45 -13.51 5.17 -10.14
C VAL A 45 -13.90 4.34 -8.92
N ASP A 46 -14.55 3.19 -9.12
CA ASP A 46 -15.04 2.34 -8.03
C ASP A 46 -13.90 1.61 -7.29
N TRP A 47 -12.92 2.35 -6.81
CA TRP A 47 -11.88 1.84 -5.94
C TRP A 47 -12.50 1.43 -4.60
N PRO A 48 -12.05 0.31 -4.00
CA PRO A 48 -12.41 -0.01 -2.64
C PRO A 48 -12.06 1.14 -1.68
N THR A 49 -12.98 1.55 -0.81
CA THR A 49 -12.67 2.55 0.23
C THR A 49 -12.13 1.90 1.50
N ASP A 50 -12.22 0.58 1.60
CA ASP A 50 -11.66 -0.21 2.70
C ASP A 50 -10.14 -0.37 2.53
N PRO A 51 -9.33 -0.01 3.55
CA PRO A 51 -7.87 -0.05 3.47
C PRO A 51 -7.29 -1.43 3.21
N VAL A 52 -7.94 -2.49 3.71
CA VAL A 52 -7.50 -3.87 3.52
C VAL A 52 -7.83 -4.32 2.09
N LYS A 53 -9.02 -3.99 1.59
CA LYS A 53 -9.41 -4.27 0.20
C LYS A 53 -8.49 -3.56 -0.80
N ILE A 54 -8.09 -2.31 -0.57
CA ILE A 54 -7.12 -1.64 -1.46
C ILE A 54 -5.77 -2.34 -1.45
N MET A 55 -5.30 -2.82 -0.29
CA MET A 55 -4.04 -3.56 -0.24
C MET A 55 -4.12 -4.85 -1.06
N HIS A 56 -5.21 -5.61 -0.97
CA HIS A 56 -5.42 -6.78 -1.84
C HIS A 56 -5.46 -6.40 -3.32
N PHE A 57 -6.21 -5.34 -3.64
CA PHE A 57 -6.34 -4.81 -4.99
C PHE A 57 -4.99 -4.45 -5.62
N LEU A 58 -4.11 -3.77 -4.88
CA LEU A 58 -2.77 -3.42 -5.35
C LEU A 58 -1.90 -4.65 -5.59
N ARG A 59 -1.95 -5.64 -4.70
CA ARG A 59 -1.16 -6.87 -4.81
C ARG A 59 -1.54 -7.73 -6.02
N GLU A 60 -2.80 -7.70 -6.42
CA GLU A 60 -3.26 -8.35 -7.66
C GLU A 60 -2.70 -7.68 -8.92
N ARG A 61 -2.39 -6.38 -8.85
CA ARG A 61 -1.96 -5.57 -10.00
C ARG A 61 -0.46 -5.39 -10.09
N SER A 62 0.25 -5.56 -8.98
CA SER A 62 1.69 -5.43 -8.94
C SER A 62 2.31 -6.37 -7.92
N ALA A 63 3.24 -7.19 -8.39
CA ALA A 63 4.09 -8.03 -7.56
C ALA A 63 5.09 -7.22 -6.71
N SER A 64 5.21 -5.91 -6.94
CA SER A 64 6.05 -5.04 -6.11
C SER A 64 5.48 -4.81 -4.71
N PHE A 65 4.26 -5.25 -4.40
CA PHE A 65 3.69 -5.14 -3.06
C PHE A 65 3.50 -6.50 -2.41
N VAL A 66 3.90 -6.60 -1.14
CA VAL A 66 3.70 -7.80 -0.32
C VAL A 66 3.11 -7.37 1.01
N ALA A 67 2.17 -8.16 1.53
CA ALA A 67 1.62 -7.96 2.86
C ALA A 67 1.87 -9.18 3.75
N VAL A 68 2.44 -8.95 4.93
CA VAL A 68 2.70 -9.97 5.96
C VAL A 68 2.21 -9.43 7.30
N ASP A 69 1.40 -10.21 8.02
CA ASP A 69 0.81 -9.82 9.31
C ASP A 69 0.12 -8.44 9.27
N GLY A 70 -0.62 -8.18 8.19
CA GLY A 70 -1.30 -6.89 7.97
C GLY A 70 -0.39 -5.69 7.71
N ILE A 71 0.93 -5.89 7.56
CA ILE A 71 1.88 -4.84 7.18
C ILE A 71 2.15 -4.93 5.68
N LEU A 72 1.94 -3.83 4.96
CA LEU A 72 2.22 -3.69 3.53
C LEU A 72 3.64 -3.16 3.32
N PHE A 73 4.39 -3.86 2.47
CA PHE A 73 5.77 -3.57 2.08
C PHE A 73 5.87 -3.33 0.58
N TRP A 74 6.82 -2.49 0.16
CA TRP A 74 7.13 -2.22 -1.24
C TRP A 74 8.48 -2.82 -1.63
N LEU A 75 8.45 -3.87 -2.43
CA LEU A 75 9.62 -4.66 -2.80
C LEU A 75 10.60 -3.93 -3.71
N ASN A 76 10.30 -2.74 -4.23
CA ASN A 76 11.29 -1.95 -4.99
C ASN A 76 12.24 -1.16 -4.07
N SER A 77 12.05 -1.20 -2.75
CA SER A 77 12.92 -0.58 -1.75
C SER A 77 13.74 -1.61 -0.99
N ASP A 78 15.07 -1.46 -0.96
CA ASP A 78 15.98 -2.29 -0.14
C ASP A 78 15.56 -2.33 1.33
N VAL A 79 15.29 -1.15 1.91
CA VAL A 79 14.88 -1.01 3.31
C VAL A 79 13.60 -1.81 3.61
N HIS A 80 12.63 -1.79 2.70
CA HIS A 80 11.40 -2.58 2.86
C HIS A 80 11.67 -4.08 2.76
N ARG A 81 12.56 -4.51 1.86
CA ARG A 81 12.95 -5.93 1.74
C ARG A 81 13.64 -6.43 3.01
N ASP A 82 14.53 -5.64 3.60
CA ASP A 82 15.22 -5.99 4.84
C ASP A 82 14.24 -6.09 6.03
N LEU A 83 13.33 -5.13 6.14
CA LEU A 83 12.30 -5.14 7.18
C LEU A 83 11.31 -6.30 7.01
N LEU A 84 10.96 -6.64 5.77
CA LEU A 84 10.12 -7.80 5.47
C LEU A 84 10.82 -9.10 5.91
N ALA A 85 12.09 -9.28 5.57
CA ALA A 85 12.86 -10.45 5.97
C ALA A 85 12.92 -10.58 7.50
N ALA A 86 13.18 -9.46 8.21
CA ALA A 86 13.17 -9.43 9.66
C ALA A 86 11.79 -9.76 10.26
N GLN A 87 10.70 -9.33 9.60
CA GLN A 87 9.34 -9.63 10.04
C GLN A 87 9.00 -11.12 9.87
N ILE A 88 9.37 -11.73 8.74
CA ILE A 88 9.14 -13.15 8.48
C ILE A 88 9.85 -14.02 9.52
N LEU A 89 11.09 -13.68 9.88
CA LEU A 89 11.87 -14.40 10.90
C LEU A 89 11.26 -14.34 12.30
N ARG A 90 10.33 -13.41 12.56
CA ARG A 90 9.63 -13.25 13.85
C ARG A 90 8.30 -13.98 13.92
N LEU A 91 7.82 -14.54 12.80
CA LEU A 91 6.56 -15.27 12.79
C LEU A 91 6.73 -16.62 13.52
N PRO A 92 5.73 -17.03 14.32
CA PRO A 92 5.75 -18.37 14.90
C PRO A 92 5.76 -19.43 13.79
N GLN A 93 6.54 -20.48 13.98
CA GLN A 93 6.68 -21.60 13.03
C GLN A 93 5.52 -22.59 13.14
#